data_AF-A0A2T2VP16-F1
#
_entry.id   AF-A0A2T2VP16-F1
#
_cell.length_a   1.000
_cell.length_b   1.000
_cell.length_c   1.000
_cell.angle_alpha   90.00
_cell.angle_beta   90.00
_cell.angle_gamma   90.00
#
_symmetry.space_group_name_H-M   'P 1'
#
loop_
_entity.id
_entity.type
_entity.pdbx_description
1 polymer ?
#
loop_
_entity_poly.entity_id
_entity_poly.type
_entity_poly.pdbx_seq_one_letter_code
_entity_poly.pdbx_strand_id
1 'polypeptide(L)'
;MSTVLEQYTKEDLLSRTSIRQGEERLGQLIRTVDEVDWTSANSLPHKFIIVGIEEDFGVRANHGRGGADRAFQSFLNYFLNMQVNRFFPAESVAILGAVVATTSVEDDNIEALREATAANDHTVSAVIRRITELGAIPIVIGAGHNNAYGCLKGSSEAKGRSINCLNIDAHTDLRTTEGRHSGNGFTYAAEAGYMANYFMLGLQENYTPEYIWQTIEHNDAYNVASFEDLQSGELTQDE
;
A
#
# COMPACT_ATOMS: atom_id res chain seq x y z
N MET A 1 18.78 7.82 0.04
CA MET A 1 17.56 6.98 -0.11
C MET A 1 17.52 6.04 1.07
N SER A 2 16.44 6.04 1.86
CA SER A 2 16.23 5.13 3.00
C SER A 2 15.68 3.77 2.55
N THR A 3 15.14 3.67 1.33
CA THR A 3 14.63 2.43 0.75
C THR A 3 15.00 2.31 -0.73
N VAL A 4 15.04 1.07 -1.24
CA VAL A 4 15.28 0.72 -2.64
C VAL A 4 14.33 -0.39 -3.09
N LEU A 5 14.02 -0.45 -4.39
CA LEU A 5 13.31 -1.59 -4.96
C LEU A 5 14.31 -2.73 -5.25
N GLU A 6 14.06 -3.89 -4.67
CA GLU A 6 14.71 -5.16 -5.03
C GLU A 6 13.73 -5.99 -5.86
N GLN A 7 14.07 -6.23 -7.13
CA GLN A 7 13.28 -7.09 -8.00
C GLN A 7 13.55 -8.56 -7.70
N TYR A 8 12.48 -9.36 -7.72
CA TYR A 8 12.57 -10.80 -7.50
C TYR A 8 12.73 -11.56 -8.81
N THR A 9 13.40 -12.70 -8.70
CA THR A 9 13.57 -13.67 -9.77
C THR A 9 12.60 -14.83 -9.61
N LYS A 10 12.48 -15.64 -10.66
CA LYS A 10 11.71 -16.89 -10.59
C LYS A 10 12.28 -17.83 -9.52
N GLU A 11 13.61 -17.86 -9.37
CA GLU A 11 14.32 -18.64 -8.37
C GLU A 11 13.94 -18.21 -6.95
N ASP A 12 13.77 -16.90 -6.71
CA ASP A 12 13.32 -16.38 -5.42
C ASP A 12 11.94 -16.89 -5.05
N LEU A 13 10.99 -16.91 -6.01
CA LEU A 13 9.65 -17.44 -5.79
C LEU A 13 9.66 -18.97 -5.58
N LEU A 14 10.41 -19.71 -6.40
CA LEU A 14 10.51 -21.16 -6.29
C LEU A 14 11.13 -21.60 -4.96
N SER A 15 12.14 -20.87 -4.46
CA SER A 15 12.78 -21.17 -3.17
C SER A 15 11.82 -21.07 -1.97
N ARG A 16 10.71 -20.33 -2.11
CA ARG A 16 9.64 -20.17 -1.11
C ARG A 16 8.47 -21.12 -1.31
N THR A 17 8.53 -21.98 -2.33
CA THR A 17 7.43 -22.85 -2.72
C THR A 17 7.67 -24.29 -2.27
N SER A 18 6.77 -24.82 -1.47
CA SER A 18 6.78 -26.22 -1.03
C SER A 18 6.15 -27.11 -2.10
N ILE A 19 6.99 -27.80 -2.87
CA ILE A 19 6.55 -28.67 -3.95
C ILE A 19 6.06 -30.01 -3.38
N ARG A 20 4.87 -30.44 -3.83
CA ARG A 20 4.29 -31.74 -3.48
C ARG A 20 3.83 -32.45 -4.75
N GLN A 21 4.13 -33.75 -4.85
CA GLN A 21 3.75 -34.55 -6.00
C GLN A 21 2.22 -34.57 -6.20
N GLY A 22 1.78 -34.30 -7.43
CA GLY A 22 0.35 -34.28 -7.80
C GLY A 22 -0.37 -32.96 -7.52
N GLU A 23 0.33 -31.97 -6.97
CA GLU A 23 -0.18 -30.62 -6.73
C GLU A 23 0.66 -29.60 -7.51
N GLU A 24 0.05 -28.49 -7.90
CA GLU A 24 0.74 -27.34 -8.47
C GLU A 24 0.44 -26.12 -7.60
N ARG A 25 1.48 -25.43 -7.16
CA ARG A 25 1.40 -24.25 -6.30
C ARG A 25 1.61 -22.97 -7.09
N LEU A 26 1.05 -21.85 -6.63
CA LEU A 26 1.16 -20.57 -7.32
C LEU A 26 2.60 -20.16 -7.59
N GLY A 27 3.54 -20.39 -6.68
CA GLY A 27 4.94 -20.05 -6.88
C GLY A 27 5.67 -20.86 -7.96
N GLN A 28 5.06 -21.93 -8.47
CA GLN A 28 5.55 -22.63 -9.67
C GLN A 28 5.12 -21.94 -10.97
N LEU A 29 4.05 -21.13 -10.94
CA LEU A 29 3.37 -20.58 -12.12
C LEU A 29 3.44 -19.05 -12.23
N ILE A 30 3.32 -18.34 -11.11
CA ILE A 30 3.35 -16.87 -11.06
C ILE A 30 4.68 -16.36 -11.62
N ARG A 31 4.59 -15.32 -12.45
CA ARG A 31 5.74 -14.69 -13.10
C ARG A 31 6.31 -13.57 -12.25
N THR A 32 7.56 -13.26 -12.50
CA THR A 32 8.20 -12.02 -12.05
C THR A 32 8.17 -10.99 -13.17
N VAL A 33 8.38 -9.72 -12.82
CA VAL A 33 8.54 -8.68 -13.83
C VAL A 33 10.00 -8.64 -14.26
N ASP A 34 10.28 -9.02 -15.50
CA ASP A 34 11.63 -9.01 -16.05
C ASP A 34 12.16 -7.58 -16.22
N GLU A 35 13.47 -7.40 -16.09
CA GLU A 35 14.10 -6.07 -16.18
C GLU A 35 13.90 -5.41 -17.55
N VAL A 36 13.84 -6.22 -18.60
CA VAL A 36 13.56 -5.74 -19.96
C VAL A 36 12.17 -5.13 -20.03
N ASP A 37 11.16 -5.77 -19.44
CA ASP A 37 9.80 -5.24 -19.42
C ASP A 37 9.69 -4.02 -18.51
N TRP A 38 10.33 -4.08 -17.33
CA TRP A 38 10.35 -3.01 -16.33
C TRP A 38 10.96 -1.71 -16.86
N THR A 39 11.96 -1.79 -17.73
CA THR A 39 12.63 -0.62 -18.34
C THR A 39 12.08 -0.23 -19.71
N SER A 40 11.15 -1.01 -20.28
CA SER A 40 10.58 -0.75 -21.60
C SER A 40 9.56 0.40 -21.63
N ALA A 41 9.21 0.90 -22.80
CA ALA A 41 8.05 1.81 -22.95
C ALA A 41 6.73 1.06 -23.20
N ASN A 42 6.77 -0.28 -23.26
CA ASN A 42 5.62 -1.10 -23.63
C ASN A 42 4.80 -1.46 -22.40
N SER A 43 3.50 -1.70 -22.59
CA SER A 43 2.66 -2.19 -21.50
C SER A 43 3.12 -3.56 -21.00
N LEU A 44 2.98 -3.79 -19.70
CA LEU A 44 3.27 -5.08 -19.09
C LEU A 44 2.27 -6.14 -19.59
N PRO A 45 2.71 -7.40 -19.78
CA PRO A 45 1.81 -8.49 -20.18
C PRO A 45 0.87 -8.94 -19.04
N HIS A 46 1.06 -8.42 -17.82
CA HIS A 46 0.30 -8.76 -16.63
C HIS A 46 -0.60 -7.60 -16.20
N LYS A 47 -1.85 -7.92 -15.85
CA LYS A 47 -2.84 -6.93 -15.42
C LYS A 47 -2.56 -6.40 -14.01
N PHE A 48 -2.07 -7.26 -13.12
CA PHE A 48 -1.82 -6.94 -11.72
C PHE A 48 -0.36 -7.20 -11.36
N ILE A 49 0.29 -6.20 -10.76
CA ILE A 49 1.67 -6.31 -10.30
C ILE A 49 1.69 -6.19 -8.79
N ILE A 50 2.11 -7.26 -8.12
CA ILE A 50 2.31 -7.28 -6.67
C ILE A 50 3.71 -6.74 -6.36
N VAL A 51 3.78 -5.76 -5.46
CA VAL A 51 5.04 -5.27 -4.89
C VAL A 51 4.93 -5.23 -3.37
N GLY A 52 5.95 -5.73 -2.70
CA GLY A 52 6.08 -5.68 -1.26
C GLY A 52 6.62 -4.35 -0.76
N ILE A 53 6.34 -4.02 0.49
CA ILE A 53 7.04 -2.98 1.22
C ILE A 53 7.51 -3.57 2.56
N GLU A 54 8.82 -3.51 2.78
CA GLU A 54 9.54 -4.09 3.92
C GLU A 54 10.26 -3.00 4.72
N GLU A 55 9.46 -2.05 5.21
CA GLU A 55 9.88 -1.00 6.15
C GLU A 55 8.79 -0.78 7.18
N ASP A 56 9.05 -0.12 8.29
CA ASP A 56 8.01 0.28 9.25
C ASP A 56 8.31 1.64 9.89
N PHE A 57 9.05 2.49 9.17
CA PHE A 57 9.48 3.80 9.64
C PHE A 57 8.28 4.66 10.01
N GLY A 58 7.25 4.67 9.16
CA GLY A 58 6.05 5.48 9.39
C GLY A 58 5.24 5.02 10.60
N VAL A 59 5.22 3.72 10.89
CA VAL A 59 4.55 3.18 12.08
C VAL A 59 5.25 3.66 13.35
N ARG A 60 6.58 3.51 13.40
CA ARG A 60 7.39 3.93 14.54
C ARG A 60 7.42 5.45 14.70
N ALA A 61 7.46 6.21 13.60
CA ALA A 61 7.36 7.67 13.58
C ALA A 61 6.02 8.19 14.14
N ASN A 62 4.97 7.36 14.13
CA ASN A 62 3.66 7.65 14.73
C ASN A 62 3.52 7.04 16.15
N HIS A 63 4.63 6.73 16.81
CA HIS A 63 4.68 6.08 18.13
C HIS A 63 3.98 4.70 18.18
N GLY A 64 3.79 4.07 17.02
CA GLY A 64 3.26 2.72 16.89
C GLY A 64 4.31 1.66 17.22
N ARG A 65 3.85 0.41 17.35
CA ARG A 65 4.73 -0.76 17.50
C ARG A 65 5.18 -1.23 16.13
N GLY A 66 6.50 -1.30 15.92
CA GLY A 66 7.09 -1.83 14.69
C GLY A 66 6.79 -3.31 14.42
N GLY A 67 7.22 -3.80 13.27
CA GLY A 67 7.05 -5.18 12.81
C GLY A 67 6.23 -5.35 11.53
N ALA A 68 5.73 -4.24 10.96
CA ALA A 68 4.98 -4.25 9.70
C ALA A 68 5.87 -4.57 8.49
N ASP A 69 7.18 -4.36 8.60
CA ASP A 69 8.23 -4.75 7.65
C ASP A 69 8.19 -6.25 7.30
N ARG A 70 7.75 -7.10 8.24
CA ARG A 70 7.64 -8.56 8.05
C ARG A 70 6.37 -9.01 7.33
N ALA A 71 5.43 -8.10 7.05
CA ALA A 71 4.13 -8.44 6.50
C ALA A 71 4.24 -9.06 5.10
N PHE A 72 5.08 -8.48 4.23
CA PHE A 72 5.20 -8.95 2.86
C PHE A 72 5.77 -10.37 2.78
N GLN A 73 6.87 -10.68 3.48
CA GLN A 73 7.42 -12.03 3.50
C GLN A 73 6.42 -13.05 4.06
N SER A 74 5.63 -12.67 5.07
CA SER A 74 4.58 -13.54 5.64
C SER A 74 3.48 -13.83 4.61
N PHE A 75 2.99 -12.80 3.92
CA PHE A 75 2.05 -12.93 2.81
C PHE A 75 2.62 -13.80 1.69
N LEU A 76 3.82 -13.49 1.23
CA LEU A 76 4.45 -14.12 0.07
C LEU A 76 4.64 -15.62 0.29
N ASN A 77 5.12 -16.02 1.46
CA ASN A 77 5.27 -17.43 1.82
C ASN A 77 3.93 -18.18 1.78
N TYR A 78 2.85 -17.57 2.28
CA TYR A 78 1.53 -18.20 2.21
C TYR A 78 0.99 -18.24 0.77
N PHE A 79 1.04 -17.09 0.08
CA PHE A 79 0.48 -16.89 -1.24
C PHE A 79 1.10 -17.82 -2.30
N LEU A 80 2.44 -17.92 -2.34
CA LEU A 80 3.13 -18.80 -3.27
C LEU A 80 2.81 -20.29 -3.04
N ASN A 81 2.38 -20.65 -1.82
CA ASN A 81 1.97 -21.99 -1.47
C ASN A 81 0.46 -22.21 -1.59
N MET A 82 -0.33 -21.30 -2.17
CA MET A 82 -1.71 -21.60 -2.53
C MET A 82 -1.78 -22.55 -3.74
N GLN A 83 -2.86 -23.34 -3.83
CA GLN A 83 -3.07 -24.26 -4.95
C GLN A 83 -3.41 -23.50 -6.23
N VAL A 84 -2.80 -23.91 -7.34
CA VAL A 84 -3.29 -23.54 -8.67
C VAL A 84 -4.62 -24.23 -8.89
N ASN A 85 -5.66 -23.45 -9.19
CA ASN A 85 -6.96 -23.95 -9.59
C ASN A 85 -7.69 -22.89 -10.41
N ARG A 86 -8.88 -23.23 -10.90
CA ARG A 86 -9.71 -22.39 -11.77
C ARG A 86 -10.17 -21.04 -11.19
N PHE A 87 -9.91 -20.74 -9.93
CA PHE A 87 -10.38 -19.52 -9.25
C PHE A 87 -9.33 -18.42 -9.15
N PHE A 88 -8.05 -18.72 -9.43
CA PHE A 88 -6.98 -17.72 -9.41
C PHE A 88 -6.36 -17.52 -10.81
N PRO A 89 -6.38 -16.29 -11.37
CA PRO A 89 -5.89 -16.00 -12.71
C PRO A 89 -4.37 -15.76 -12.71
N ALA A 90 -3.58 -16.82 -12.54
CA ALA A 90 -2.13 -16.72 -12.34
C ALA A 90 -1.39 -15.99 -13.48
N GLU A 91 -1.85 -16.14 -14.72
CA GLU A 91 -1.28 -15.47 -15.90
C GLU A 91 -1.47 -13.93 -15.88
N SER A 92 -2.49 -13.44 -15.18
CA SER A 92 -2.79 -12.01 -15.06
C SER A 92 -1.97 -11.32 -13.95
N VAL A 93 -1.22 -12.08 -13.15
CA VAL A 93 -0.55 -11.59 -11.94
C VAL A 93 0.95 -11.85 -12.04
N ALA A 94 1.75 -10.82 -11.73
CA ALA A 94 3.19 -10.97 -11.54
C ALA A 94 3.67 -10.31 -10.24
N ILE A 95 4.80 -10.78 -9.73
CA ILE A 95 5.46 -10.23 -8.54
C ILE A 95 6.67 -9.42 -9.01
N LEU A 96 6.70 -8.14 -8.67
CA LEU A 96 7.85 -7.28 -8.98
C LEU A 96 9.02 -7.57 -8.04
N GLY A 97 8.73 -7.68 -6.74
CA GLY A 97 9.73 -7.76 -5.69
C GLY A 97 9.29 -6.96 -4.46
N ALA A 98 10.22 -6.33 -3.76
CA ALA A 98 9.93 -5.55 -2.56
C ALA A 98 10.70 -4.22 -2.51
N VAL A 99 10.08 -3.17 -1.98
CA VAL A 99 10.77 -1.97 -1.50
C VAL A 99 11.32 -2.26 -0.11
N VAL A 100 12.64 -2.26 0.04
CA VAL A 100 13.33 -2.65 1.28
C VAL A 100 14.09 -1.46 1.88
N ALA A 101 14.20 -1.44 3.21
CA ALA A 101 15.03 -0.48 3.92
C ALA A 101 16.53 -0.67 3.64
N THR A 102 17.25 0.41 3.34
CA THR A 102 18.71 0.42 3.19
C THR A 102 19.43 0.96 4.43
N THR A 103 18.68 1.47 5.40
CA THR A 103 19.20 2.07 6.63
C THR A 103 18.39 1.60 7.82
N SER A 104 19.06 1.28 8.92
CA SER A 104 18.41 1.10 10.22
C SER A 104 18.28 2.46 10.91
N VAL A 105 17.12 2.71 11.51
CA VAL A 105 16.85 3.89 12.33
C VAL A 105 16.39 3.40 13.69
N GLU A 106 16.98 3.93 14.75
CA GLU A 106 16.61 3.60 16.13
C GLU A 106 15.20 4.12 16.45
N ASP A 107 14.47 3.37 17.28
CA ASP A 107 13.06 3.64 17.60
C ASP A 107 12.83 4.98 18.33
N ASP A 108 13.84 5.47 19.07
CA ASP A 108 13.78 6.71 19.83
C ASP A 108 14.07 7.96 18.99
N ASN A 109 14.57 7.81 17.75
CA ASN A 109 14.89 8.91 16.86
C ASN A 109 13.71 9.22 15.91
N ILE A 110 12.67 9.82 16.46
CA ILE A 110 11.43 10.16 15.75
C ILE A 110 11.66 11.03 14.51
N GLU A 111 12.58 12.00 14.57
CA GLU A 111 12.84 12.87 13.41
C GLU A 111 13.47 12.08 12.26
N ALA A 112 14.47 11.24 12.55
CA ALA A 112 15.06 10.37 11.53
C ALA A 112 14.06 9.37 10.95
N LEU A 113 13.12 8.85 11.76
CA LEU A 113 12.02 7.99 11.28
C LEU A 113 11.07 8.75 10.35
N ARG A 114 10.77 10.02 10.65
CA ARG A 114 9.94 10.89 9.79
C ARG A 114 10.64 11.20 8.47
N GLU A 115 11.93 11.51 8.49
CA GLU A 115 12.76 11.68 7.30
C GLU A 115 12.82 10.39 6.46
N ALA A 116 13.03 9.23 7.11
CA ALA A 116 13.06 7.94 6.45
C ALA A 116 11.71 7.57 5.80
N THR A 117 10.59 7.93 6.44
CA THR A 117 9.23 7.77 5.89
C THR A 117 9.05 8.64 4.64
N ALA A 118 9.44 9.91 4.69
CA ALA A 118 9.37 10.80 3.53
C ALA A 118 10.25 10.31 2.37
N ALA A 119 11.45 9.80 2.67
CA ALA A 119 12.32 9.21 1.66
C ALA A 119 11.73 7.90 1.08
N ASN A 120 11.05 7.08 1.89
CA ASN A 120 10.33 5.91 1.40
C ASN A 120 9.16 6.29 0.46
N ASP A 121 8.42 7.36 0.78
CA ASP A 121 7.33 7.85 -0.07
C ASP A 121 7.80 8.16 -1.51
N HIS A 122 9.04 8.64 -1.68
CA HIS A 122 9.64 8.84 -3.00
C HIS A 122 9.85 7.54 -3.76
N THR A 123 10.41 6.51 -3.12
CA THR A 123 10.64 5.20 -3.74
C THR A 123 9.31 4.54 -4.08
N VAL A 124 8.37 4.49 -3.14
CA VAL A 124 7.04 3.90 -3.36
C VAL A 124 6.30 4.62 -4.48
N SER A 125 6.21 5.95 -4.45
CA SER A 125 5.51 6.69 -5.51
C SER A 125 6.12 6.47 -6.90
N ALA A 126 7.45 6.38 -7.02
CA ALA A 126 8.12 6.07 -8.28
C ALA A 126 7.76 4.66 -8.81
N VAL A 127 7.75 3.65 -7.92
CA VAL A 127 7.37 2.28 -8.29
C VAL A 127 5.90 2.21 -8.72
N ILE A 128 4.99 2.79 -7.95
CA ILE A 128 3.56 2.78 -8.26
C ILE A 128 3.24 3.54 -9.54
N ARG A 129 3.89 4.70 -9.74
CA ARG A 129 3.78 5.45 -10.99
C ARG A 129 4.21 4.59 -12.16
N ARG A 130 5.37 3.93 -12.06
CA ARG A 130 5.91 3.10 -13.13
C ARG A 130 5.00 1.93 -13.49
N ILE A 131 4.49 1.19 -12.50
CA ILE A 131 3.53 0.10 -12.73
C ILE A 131 2.30 0.62 -13.48
N THR A 132 1.78 1.77 -13.06
CA THR A 132 0.57 2.38 -13.63
C THR A 132 0.80 2.89 -15.05
N GLU A 133 1.95 3.52 -15.33
CA GLU A 133 2.36 3.97 -16.67
C GLU A 133 2.51 2.80 -17.65
N LEU A 134 2.96 1.64 -17.16
CA LEU A 134 3.04 0.40 -17.94
C LEU A 134 1.67 -0.29 -18.12
N GLY A 135 0.57 0.37 -17.74
CA GLY A 135 -0.80 -0.10 -17.99
C GLY A 135 -1.29 -1.18 -17.02
N ALA A 136 -0.54 -1.49 -15.97
CA ALA A 136 -0.92 -2.47 -14.97
C ALA A 136 -1.51 -1.83 -13.70
N ILE A 137 -2.19 -2.63 -12.88
CA ILE A 137 -2.73 -2.22 -11.59
C ILE A 137 -1.76 -2.66 -10.49
N PRO A 138 -1.18 -1.73 -9.72
CA PRO A 138 -0.32 -2.07 -8.59
C PRO A 138 -1.15 -2.66 -7.44
N ILE A 139 -0.65 -3.74 -6.86
CA ILE A 139 -1.12 -4.33 -5.61
C ILE A 139 0.03 -4.25 -4.63
N VAL A 140 -0.12 -3.43 -3.59
CA VAL A 140 0.92 -3.18 -2.60
C VAL A 140 0.64 -3.99 -1.36
N ILE A 141 1.62 -4.75 -0.89
CA ILE A 141 1.49 -5.57 0.32
C ILE A 141 2.58 -5.19 1.32
N GLY A 142 2.15 -4.83 2.53
CA GLY A 142 3.00 -4.22 3.53
C GLY A 142 3.09 -2.70 3.33
N ALA A 143 3.73 -1.93 4.20
CA ALA A 143 3.83 -2.20 5.62
C ALA A 143 2.87 -1.26 6.35
N GLY A 144 3.35 -0.17 6.96
CA GLY A 144 2.49 0.80 7.61
C GLY A 144 1.57 1.55 6.64
N HIS A 145 0.49 2.13 7.19
CA HIS A 145 -0.48 2.91 6.40
C HIS A 145 0.11 4.20 5.80
N ASN A 146 1.32 4.60 6.20
CA ASN A 146 2.08 5.70 5.56
C ASN A 146 2.20 5.53 4.05
N ASN A 147 2.29 4.28 3.58
CA ASN A 147 2.48 3.94 2.17
C ASN A 147 1.28 4.31 1.29
N ALA A 148 0.11 4.61 1.87
CA ALA A 148 -1.03 5.15 1.15
C ALA A 148 -0.69 6.45 0.40
N TYR A 149 0.13 7.32 0.98
CA TYR A 149 0.58 8.54 0.32
C TYR A 149 1.37 8.24 -0.96
N GLY A 150 2.37 7.35 -0.88
CA GLY A 150 3.14 6.92 -2.05
C GLY A 150 2.25 6.29 -3.14
N CYS A 151 1.26 5.48 -2.74
CA CYS A 151 0.30 4.86 -3.65
C CYS A 151 -0.57 5.89 -4.39
N LEU A 152 -1.15 6.84 -3.64
CA LEU A 152 -2.00 7.90 -4.20
C LEU A 152 -1.20 8.82 -5.11
N LYS A 153 -0.03 9.28 -4.67
CA LYS A 153 0.88 10.12 -5.45
C LYS A 153 1.28 9.45 -6.76
N GLY A 154 1.84 8.23 -6.70
CA GLY A 154 2.31 7.54 -7.89
C GLY A 154 1.19 7.29 -8.90
N SER A 155 0.02 6.86 -8.42
CA SER A 155 -1.17 6.66 -9.27
C SER A 155 -1.69 7.96 -9.87
N SER A 156 -1.71 9.05 -9.09
CA SER A 156 -2.16 10.37 -9.53
C SER A 156 -1.24 10.94 -10.60
N GLU A 157 0.07 10.85 -10.40
CA GLU A 157 1.07 11.33 -11.37
C GLU A 157 0.97 10.55 -12.69
N ALA A 158 0.89 9.22 -12.63
CA ALA A 158 0.76 8.39 -13.83
C ALA A 158 -0.51 8.70 -14.64
N LYS A 159 -1.62 9.01 -13.95
CA LYS A 159 -2.91 9.28 -14.61
C LYS A 159 -3.12 10.76 -14.95
N GLY A 160 -2.23 11.65 -14.50
CA GLY A 160 -2.38 13.09 -14.66
C GLY A 160 -3.62 13.69 -13.99
N ARG A 161 -4.14 13.03 -12.94
CA ARG A 161 -5.34 13.47 -12.20
C ARG A 161 -5.37 12.89 -10.79
N SER A 162 -6.02 13.60 -9.87
CA SER A 162 -6.26 13.14 -8.51
C SER A 162 -7.09 11.83 -8.47
N ILE A 163 -6.89 11.06 -7.40
CA ILE A 163 -7.43 9.71 -7.23
C ILE A 163 -8.49 9.71 -6.12
N ASN A 164 -9.61 9.03 -6.36
CA ASN A 164 -10.58 8.74 -5.29
C ASN A 164 -10.05 7.60 -4.43
N CYS A 165 -10.11 7.75 -3.12
CA CYS A 165 -9.63 6.77 -2.17
C CYS A 165 -10.79 6.22 -1.33
N LEU A 166 -10.91 4.89 -1.31
CA LEU A 166 -11.66 4.16 -0.30
C LEU A 166 -10.66 3.62 0.72
N ASN A 167 -10.72 4.12 1.94
CA ASN A 167 -9.99 3.58 3.08
C ASN A 167 -10.92 2.69 3.91
N ILE A 168 -10.44 1.49 4.24
CA ILE A 168 -11.14 0.52 5.08
C ILE A 168 -10.29 0.35 6.34
N ASP A 169 -10.55 1.18 7.35
CA ASP A 169 -9.75 1.27 8.56
C ASP A 169 -10.61 1.81 9.72
N ALA A 170 -10.25 1.42 10.94
CA ALA A 170 -10.79 1.99 12.16
C ALA A 170 -10.30 3.43 12.43
N HIS A 171 -9.26 3.90 11.73
CA HIS A 171 -8.70 5.24 11.83
C HIS A 171 -8.86 6.03 10.54
N THR A 172 -8.99 7.36 10.66
CA THR A 172 -9.06 8.27 9.51
C THR A 172 -7.72 8.47 8.82
N ASP A 173 -6.62 8.35 9.58
CA ASP A 173 -5.25 8.73 9.18
C ASP A 173 -5.14 10.14 8.54
N LEU A 174 -5.96 11.06 9.09
CA LEU A 174 -6.00 12.49 8.77
C LEU A 174 -5.27 13.36 9.81
N ARG A 175 -4.24 12.83 10.51
CA ARG A 175 -3.49 13.63 11.51
C ARG A 175 -2.74 14.79 10.85
N THR A 176 -2.31 15.72 11.68
CA THR A 176 -1.50 16.90 11.31
C THR A 176 -0.19 16.55 10.62
N THR A 177 0.29 17.45 9.76
CA THR A 177 1.51 17.31 8.96
C THR A 177 2.76 17.79 9.72
N GLU A 178 3.02 17.19 10.86
CA GLU A 178 4.16 17.47 11.76
C GLU A 178 5.47 16.74 11.39
N GLY A 179 5.48 16.13 10.21
CA GLY A 179 6.47 15.16 9.75
C GLY A 179 5.79 13.87 9.30
N ARG A 180 6.35 13.20 8.28
CA ARG A 180 5.72 12.02 7.69
C ARG A 180 5.67 10.86 8.69
N HIS A 181 4.49 10.26 8.85
CA HIS A 181 4.30 9.05 9.63
C HIS A 181 3.06 8.28 9.13
N SER A 182 2.68 7.18 9.79
CA SER A 182 1.57 6.33 9.33
C SER A 182 0.21 7.05 9.36
N GLY A 183 -0.08 7.80 10.42
CA GLY A 183 -1.40 8.41 10.62
C GLY A 183 -1.70 9.72 9.88
N ASN A 184 -0.89 10.15 8.91
CA ASN A 184 -1.12 11.40 8.17
C ASN A 184 -0.92 11.26 6.65
N GLY A 185 -0.84 10.05 6.11
CA GLY A 185 -0.64 9.84 4.66
C GLY A 185 -1.72 10.48 3.80
N PHE A 186 -2.98 10.41 4.23
CA PHE A 186 -4.11 10.97 3.49
C PHE A 186 -4.16 12.50 3.56
N THR A 187 -3.78 13.11 4.68
CA THR A 187 -3.64 14.58 4.80
C THR A 187 -2.65 15.11 3.77
N TYR A 188 -1.45 14.52 3.70
CA TYR A 188 -0.43 14.90 2.72
C TYR A 188 -0.90 14.69 1.28
N ALA A 189 -1.63 13.60 1.00
CA ALA A 189 -2.15 13.33 -0.34
C ALA A 189 -3.22 14.34 -0.77
N ALA A 190 -4.10 14.76 0.15
CA ALA A 190 -5.12 15.76 -0.10
C ALA A 190 -4.49 17.15 -0.33
N GLU A 191 -3.61 17.59 0.56
CA GLU A 191 -2.95 18.91 0.47
C GLU A 191 -2.12 19.06 -0.81
N ALA A 192 -1.47 17.97 -1.26
CA ALA A 192 -0.71 17.95 -2.50
C ALA A 192 -1.56 17.77 -3.76
N GLY A 193 -2.89 17.61 -3.63
CA GLY A 193 -3.82 17.46 -4.75
C GLY A 193 -3.78 16.08 -5.43
N TYR A 194 -3.25 15.05 -4.76
CA TYR A 194 -3.21 13.67 -5.28
C TYR A 194 -4.49 12.89 -4.97
N MET A 195 -5.27 13.32 -3.98
CA MET A 195 -6.54 12.69 -3.59
C MET A 195 -7.72 13.61 -3.90
N ALA A 196 -8.73 13.10 -4.61
CA ALA A 196 -9.87 13.89 -5.04
C ALA A 196 -11.07 13.76 -4.10
N ASN A 197 -11.41 12.52 -3.73
CA ASN A 197 -12.47 12.18 -2.78
C ASN A 197 -11.94 11.12 -1.83
N TYR A 198 -12.40 11.14 -0.59
CA TYR A 198 -11.96 10.23 0.46
C TYR A 198 -13.17 9.62 1.16
N PHE A 199 -13.29 8.29 1.10
CA PHE A 199 -14.34 7.56 1.79
C PHE A 199 -13.71 6.65 2.84
N MET A 200 -14.12 6.79 4.09
CA MET A 200 -13.67 5.98 5.22
C MET A 200 -14.77 4.98 5.61
N LEU A 201 -14.48 3.68 5.50
CA LEU A 201 -15.40 2.59 5.77
C LEU A 201 -14.95 1.83 7.02
N GLY A 202 -15.82 1.75 8.04
CA GLY A 202 -15.56 1.03 9.28
C GLY A 202 -14.78 1.84 10.32
N LEU A 203 -14.85 3.17 10.24
CA LEU A 203 -14.19 4.07 11.18
C LEU A 203 -14.69 3.82 12.61
N GLN A 204 -13.79 3.71 13.59
CA GLN A 204 -14.18 3.68 14.99
C GLN A 204 -14.26 5.10 15.53
N GLU A 205 -15.46 5.54 15.91
CA GLU A 205 -15.67 6.95 16.24
C GLU A 205 -14.82 7.43 17.43
N ASN A 206 -14.68 6.58 18.44
CA ASN A 206 -13.91 6.86 19.66
C ASN A 206 -12.39 6.93 19.46
N TYR A 207 -11.87 6.55 18.29
CA TYR A 207 -10.43 6.68 17.97
C TYR A 207 -10.11 8.02 17.31
N THR A 208 -11.14 8.76 16.88
CA THR A 208 -10.99 9.98 16.08
C THR A 208 -11.09 11.21 16.98
N PRO A 209 -10.03 12.06 17.05
CA PRO A 209 -10.08 13.30 17.81
C PRO A 209 -10.99 14.34 17.13
N GLU A 210 -11.60 15.19 17.96
CA GLU A 210 -12.55 16.23 17.55
C GLU A 210 -12.10 17.11 16.38
N TYR A 211 -10.81 17.51 16.33
CA TYR A 211 -10.33 18.35 15.23
C TYR A 211 -10.38 17.65 13.86
N ILE A 212 -10.30 16.31 13.83
CA ILE A 212 -10.45 15.54 12.60
C ILE A 212 -11.91 15.45 12.22
N TRP A 213 -12.83 15.28 13.18
CA TRP A 213 -14.27 15.34 12.92
C TRP A 213 -14.66 16.67 12.28
N GLN A 214 -14.19 17.78 12.85
CA GLN A 214 -14.36 19.10 12.26
C GLN A 214 -13.79 19.18 10.84
N THR A 215 -12.64 18.56 10.57
CA THR A 215 -12.06 18.51 9.22
C THR A 215 -12.96 17.73 8.25
N ILE A 216 -13.54 16.60 8.68
CA ILE A 216 -14.44 15.78 7.87
C ILE A 216 -15.73 16.55 7.57
N GLU A 217 -16.37 17.12 8.59
CA GLU A 217 -17.65 17.84 8.47
C GLU A 217 -17.56 19.10 7.61
N HIS A 218 -16.39 19.74 7.54
CA HIS A 218 -16.17 20.95 6.74
C HIS A 218 -15.59 20.66 5.34
N ASN A 219 -15.50 19.38 4.94
CA ASN A 219 -14.94 18.99 3.65
C ASN A 219 -15.88 18.04 2.89
N ASP A 220 -16.61 18.58 1.91
CA ASP A 220 -17.58 17.84 1.08
C ASP A 220 -16.97 16.64 0.31
N ALA A 221 -15.64 16.61 0.15
CA ALA A 221 -14.96 15.49 -0.50
C ALA A 221 -14.74 14.29 0.44
N TYR A 222 -14.97 14.45 1.74
CA TYR A 222 -14.74 13.44 2.77
C TYR A 222 -16.05 12.84 3.24
N ASN A 223 -16.15 11.52 3.21
CA ASN A 223 -17.34 10.78 3.60
C ASN A 223 -16.97 9.62 4.53
N VAL A 224 -17.82 9.34 5.50
CA VAL A 224 -17.64 8.31 6.52
C VAL A 224 -18.83 7.36 6.52
N ALA A 225 -18.56 6.07 6.68
CA ALA A 225 -19.48 5.10 7.25
C ALA A 225 -18.79 4.49 8.46
N SER A 226 -19.18 4.90 9.67
CA SER A 226 -18.56 4.43 10.91
C SER A 226 -18.96 2.97 11.19
N PHE A 227 -18.17 2.30 12.03
CA PHE A 227 -18.51 0.96 12.50
C PHE A 227 -19.82 0.98 13.29
N GLU A 228 -20.03 2.00 14.11
CA GLU A 228 -21.25 2.24 14.86
C GLU A 228 -22.47 2.43 13.94
N ASP A 229 -22.37 3.25 12.89
CA ASP A 229 -23.42 3.45 11.88
C ASP A 229 -23.77 2.15 11.13
N LEU A 230 -22.73 1.38 10.77
CA LEU A 230 -22.90 0.10 10.10
C LEU A 230 -23.57 -0.94 11.01
N GLN A 231 -23.36 -0.86 12.33
CA GLN A 231 -23.99 -1.76 13.30
C GLN A 231 -25.42 -1.37 13.65
N SER A 232 -25.72 -0.08 13.77
CA SER A 232 -27.07 0.40 14.09
C SER A 232 -28.07 0.10 12.97
N GLY A 233 -27.58 -0.09 11.74
CA GLY A 233 -28.40 -0.24 10.55
C GLY A 233 -29.05 1.07 10.11
N GLU A 234 -28.59 2.20 10.64
CA GLU A 234 -29.10 3.54 10.36
C GLU A 234 -28.54 4.14 9.07
N LEU A 235 -27.66 3.43 8.35
CA LEU A 235 -27.37 3.71 6.94
C LEU A 235 -28.56 3.30 6.07
N THR A 236 -29.66 4.03 6.21
CA THR A 236 -30.68 4.08 5.17
C THR A 236 -30.07 4.81 3.99
N GLN A 237 -29.95 4.13 2.84
CA GLN A 237 -29.87 4.84 1.56
C GLN A 237 -31.14 5.68 1.46
N ASP A 238 -31.07 6.96 1.82
CA ASP A 238 -32.07 7.91 1.38
C ASP A 238 -31.93 8.01 -0.15
N GLU A 239 -33.04 7.69 -0.83
CA GLU A 239 -33.19 7.64 -2.30
C GLU A 239 -32.80 8.93 -3.03
#